data_AF-F9DKM7-F1
#
_entry.id   AF-F9DKM7-F1
#
_cell.length_a   1.000
_cell.length_b   1.000
_cell.length_c   1.000
_cell.angle_alpha   90.00
_cell.angle_beta   90.00
_cell.angle_gamma   90.00
#
_symmetry.space_group_name_H-M   'P 1'
#
loop_
_entity.id
_entity.type
_entity.pdbx_description
1 polymer ?
#
loop_
_entity_poly.entity_id
_entity_poly.type
_entity_poly.pdbx_seq_one_letter_code
_entity_poly.pdbx_strand_id
1 'polypeptide(L)'
;MHESYIRYSAEEKESIILTIKRSELSIVQALKRLGIPRRTFYNWYKKYAIGGLNALRATHCRAPTTWNRIPDNIRQIVVELSLEHPELTPRELSVLLLEESQIFVSGSSFYRILHERGLLERMEHDFIFAADEFHHKTKFANEMWQTDFYLFQSQGLGLVLSLYCN
;
A
#
# COMPACT_ATOMS: atom_id res chain seq x y z
N MET A 1 3.79 -24.85 -12.12
CA MET A 1 2.61 -24.86 -11.22
C MET A 1 3.05 -24.26 -9.90
N HIS A 2 2.60 -23.05 -9.57
CA HIS A 2 2.95 -22.42 -8.30
C HIS A 2 2.09 -23.05 -7.21
N GLU A 3 2.66 -23.97 -6.42
CA GLU A 3 2.04 -24.42 -5.17
C GLU A 3 1.75 -23.18 -4.32
N SER A 4 0.48 -22.97 -4.02
CA SER A 4 0.01 -21.92 -3.12
C SER A 4 0.81 -22.01 -1.81
N TYR A 5 1.46 -20.91 -1.43
CA TYR A 5 2.27 -20.86 -0.21
C TYR A 5 1.35 -20.95 1.02
N ILE A 6 1.10 -22.16 1.51
CA ILE A 6 0.27 -22.39 2.70
C ILE A 6 0.96 -21.71 3.89
N ARG A 7 0.25 -20.75 4.50
CA ARG A 7 0.70 -20.08 5.73
C ARG A 7 0.23 -20.87 6.93
N TYR A 8 1.13 -21.65 7.52
CA TYR A 8 0.88 -22.36 8.78
C TYR A 8 0.95 -21.40 9.98
N SER A 9 -0.03 -21.49 10.87
CA SER A 9 -0.03 -20.89 12.20
C SER A 9 1.14 -21.43 13.05
N ALA A 10 1.42 -20.79 14.19
CA ALA A 10 2.48 -21.25 15.09
C ALA A 10 2.17 -22.62 15.70
N GLU A 11 0.91 -22.83 16.07
CA GLU A 11 0.40 -24.07 16.67
C GLU A 11 0.46 -25.24 15.67
N GLU A 12 0.06 -25.01 14.42
CA GLU A 12 0.17 -26.03 13.37
C GLU A 12 1.62 -26.46 13.14
N LYS A 13 2.55 -25.50 13.10
CA LYS A 13 3.99 -25.80 12.95
C LYS A 13 4.51 -26.64 14.11
N GLU A 14 4.10 -26.33 15.35
CA GLU A 14 4.51 -27.09 16.54
C GLU A 14 3.93 -28.51 16.49
N SER A 15 2.65 -28.66 16.17
CA SER A 15 2.00 -29.97 16.02
C SER A 15 2.72 -30.84 14.98
N ILE A 16 3.09 -30.27 13.83
CA ILE A 16 3.85 -30.95 12.78
C ILE A 16 5.23 -31.39 13.31
N ILE A 17 5.95 -30.51 14.01
CA ILE A 17 7.28 -30.83 14.59
C ILE A 17 7.18 -31.96 15.60
N LEU A 18 6.21 -31.90 16.52
CA LEU A 18 6.02 -32.92 17.55
C LEU A 18 5.59 -34.27 16.95
N THR A 19 4.72 -34.24 15.95
CA THR A 19 4.26 -35.44 15.22
C THR A 19 5.43 -36.13 14.53
N ILE A 20 6.29 -35.38 13.83
CA ILE A 20 7.47 -35.93 13.16
C ILE A 20 8.49 -36.45 14.17
N LYS A 21 8.66 -35.77 15.32
CA LYS A 21 9.57 -36.21 16.38
C LYS A 21 9.11 -37.51 17.06
N ARG A 22 7.79 -37.72 17.17
CA ARG A 22 7.19 -38.93 17.76
C ARG A 22 7.07 -40.08 16.76
N SER A 23 7.09 -39.79 15.46
CA SER A 23 6.94 -40.82 14.43
C SER A 23 8.20 -41.68 14.31
N GLU A 24 8.02 -42.98 14.07
CA GLU A 24 9.10 -43.92 13.75
C GLU A 24 9.60 -43.80 12.30
N LEU A 25 8.93 -42.97 11.49
CA LEU A 25 9.30 -42.72 10.10
C LEU A 25 10.53 -41.83 10.01
N SER A 26 11.33 -42.01 8.95
CA SER A 26 12.39 -41.05 8.67
C SER A 26 11.81 -39.66 8.36
N ILE A 27 12.48 -38.60 8.83
CA ILE A 27 12.06 -37.20 8.64
C ILE A 27 11.77 -36.91 7.16
N VAL A 28 12.57 -37.45 6.25
CA VAL A 28 12.41 -37.25 4.80
C VAL A 28 11.11 -37.86 4.28
N GLN A 29 10.76 -39.08 4.72
CA GLN A 29 9.52 -39.75 4.32
C GLN A 29 8.30 -39.03 4.91
N ALA A 30 8.36 -38.62 6.18
CA ALA A 30 7.28 -37.89 6.83
C ALA A 30 7.00 -36.55 6.13
N LEU A 31 8.04 -35.78 5.81
CA LEU A 31 7.92 -34.52 5.09
C LEU A 31 7.40 -34.67 3.66
N LYS A 32 7.80 -35.74 2.96
CA LYS A 32 7.29 -36.06 1.61
C LYS A 32 5.78 -36.33 1.65
N ARG A 33 5.29 -37.02 2.69
CA ARG A 33 3.86 -37.32 2.87
C ARG A 33 3.05 -36.08 3.23
N LEU A 34 3.63 -35.15 3.99
CA LEU A 34 3.00 -33.88 4.37
C LEU A 34 3.12 -32.79 3.29
N GLY A 35 3.87 -33.02 2.21
CA GLY A 35 4.10 -32.02 1.16
C GLY A 35 4.92 -30.81 1.63
N ILE A 36 5.70 -30.95 2.71
CA ILE A 36 6.47 -29.83 3.28
C ILE A 36 7.92 -29.88 2.79
N PRO A 37 8.44 -28.82 2.15
CA PRO A 37 9.84 -28.77 1.75
C PRO A 37 10.79 -28.90 2.94
N ARG A 38 11.86 -29.70 2.79
CA ARG A 38 12.87 -29.95 3.85
C ARG A 38 13.43 -28.66 4.45
N ARG A 39 13.75 -27.68 3.60
CA ARG A 39 14.26 -26.36 4.02
C ARG A 39 13.31 -25.65 4.98
N THR A 40 12.01 -25.69 4.69
CA THR A 40 10.96 -25.06 5.50
C THR A 40 10.88 -25.72 6.88
N PHE A 41 10.88 -27.05 6.93
CA PHE A 41 10.85 -27.80 8.19
C PHE A 41 12.06 -27.51 9.08
N TYR A 42 13.29 -27.61 8.54
CA TYR A 42 14.49 -27.35 9.36
C TYR A 42 14.57 -25.89 9.84
N ASN A 43 14.07 -24.93 9.07
CA ASN A 43 13.94 -23.54 9.53
C ASN A 43 13.00 -23.41 10.72
N TRP A 44 11.84 -24.09 10.70
CA TRP A 44 10.92 -24.11 11.84
C TRP A 44 11.52 -24.85 13.03
N TYR A 45 12.13 -26.02 12.81
CA TYR A 45 12.77 -26.81 13.86
C TYR A 45 13.88 -26.02 14.58
N LYS A 46 14.72 -25.31 13.83
CA LYS A 46 15.76 -24.43 14.41
C LYS A 46 15.16 -23.33 15.27
N LYS A 47 14.07 -22.69 14.84
CA LYS A 47 13.37 -21.66 15.62
C LYS A 47 12.75 -22.24 16.89
N TYR A 48 12.06 -23.38 16.77
CA TYR A 48 11.45 -24.09 17.88
C TYR A 48 12.48 -24.53 18.93
N ALA A 49 13.65 -25.03 18.50
CA ALA A 49 14.71 -25.44 19.42
C ALA A 49 15.29 -24.27 20.25
N ILE A 50 15.23 -23.04 19.74
CA ILE A 50 15.77 -21.85 20.42
C ILE A 50 14.75 -21.21 21.36
N GLY A 51 13.47 -21.16 20.98
CA GLY A 51 12.47 -20.39 21.74
C GLY A 51 11.05 -20.96 21.72
N GLY A 52 10.90 -22.25 21.46
CA GLY A 52 9.63 -22.98 21.52
C GLY A 52 8.55 -22.40 20.60
N LEU A 53 7.29 -22.48 21.04
CA LEU A 53 6.13 -21.98 20.31
C LEU A 53 6.22 -20.48 19.98
N ASN A 54 6.76 -19.67 20.91
CA ASN A 54 6.88 -18.22 20.72
C ASN A 54 7.83 -17.87 19.57
N ALA A 55 8.88 -18.67 19.34
CA ALA A 55 9.79 -18.49 18.21
C ALA A 55 9.21 -18.95 16.86
N LEU A 56 8.17 -19.80 16.86
CA LEU A 56 7.46 -20.24 15.66
C LEU A 56 6.39 -19.25 15.18
N ARG A 57 5.93 -18.36 16.06
CA ARG A 57 5.08 -17.23 15.68
C ARG A 57 5.77 -16.43 14.59
N ALA A 58 4.98 -15.94 13.64
CA ALA A 58 5.49 -15.08 12.59
C ALA A 58 6.30 -13.96 13.25
N THR A 59 7.62 -14.00 13.08
CA THR A 59 8.44 -12.84 13.34
C THR A 59 7.89 -11.81 12.37
N HIS A 60 7.19 -10.80 12.88
CA HIS A 60 6.94 -9.61 12.08
C HIS A 60 8.32 -9.19 11.61
N CYS A 61 8.62 -9.41 10.32
CA CYS A 61 9.68 -8.66 9.68
C CYS A 61 9.24 -7.23 9.95
N ARG A 62 9.88 -6.56 10.91
CA ARG A 62 9.72 -5.11 11.06
C ARG A 62 9.89 -4.62 9.63
N ALA A 63 8.82 -4.08 9.05
CA ALA A 63 8.90 -3.53 7.72
C ALA A 63 10.15 -2.64 7.76
N PRO A 64 11.15 -2.90 6.89
CA PRO A 64 12.35 -2.07 6.93
C PRO A 64 11.83 -0.65 6.84
N THR A 65 12.17 0.16 7.85
CA THR A 65 11.94 1.61 7.80
C THR A 65 12.43 2.02 6.44
N THR A 66 11.47 2.23 5.52
CA THR A 66 11.79 2.49 4.14
C THR A 66 12.58 3.78 4.16
N TRP A 67 13.62 3.91 3.34
CA TRP A 67 14.50 5.09 3.43
C TRP A 67 13.71 6.43 3.33
N ASN A 68 12.55 6.39 2.66
CA ASN A 68 11.58 7.47 2.51
C ASN A 68 10.55 7.61 3.65
N ARG A 69 10.67 6.87 4.74
CA ARG A 69 9.73 6.97 5.85
C ARG A 69 10.03 8.23 6.64
N ILE A 70 9.03 9.11 6.68
CA ILE A 70 9.07 10.32 7.51
C ILE A 70 9.22 9.91 8.99
N PRO A 71 10.21 10.44 9.72
CA PRO A 71 10.41 10.21 11.14
C PRO A 71 9.15 10.43 11.97
N ASP A 72 8.94 9.60 13.01
CA ASP A 72 7.71 9.62 13.79
C ASP A 72 7.48 10.94 14.55
N ASN A 73 8.55 11.66 14.91
CA ASN A 73 8.46 13.02 15.47
C ASN A 73 7.84 14.01 14.48
N ILE A 74 8.27 14.00 13.21
CA ILE A 74 7.70 14.87 12.17
C ILE A 74 6.25 14.46 11.88
N ARG A 75 5.94 13.16 11.90
CA ARG A 75 4.56 12.67 11.74
C ARG A 75 3.64 13.11 12.88
N GLN A 76 4.18 13.43 14.05
CA GLN A 76 3.40 13.96 15.17
C GLN A 76 3.11 15.46 14.97
N ILE A 77 4.12 16.24 14.56
CA ILE A 77 3.98 17.66 14.22
C ILE A 77 2.92 17.84 13.12
N VAL A 78 2.96 17.01 12.07
CA VAL A 78 1.97 17.00 10.99
C VAL A 78 0.53 16.84 11.50
N VAL A 79 0.33 16.04 12.55
CA VAL A 79 -1.01 15.84 13.12
C VAL A 79 -1.42 17.01 14.00
N GLU A 80 -0.51 17.49 14.83
CA GLU A 80 -0.76 18.65 15.68
C GLU A 80 -1.17 19.85 14.83
N LEU A 81 -0.44 20.13 13.75
CA LEU A 81 -0.76 21.18 12.80
C LEU A 81 -2.13 21.01 12.15
N SER A 82 -2.52 19.77 11.80
CA SER A 82 -3.83 19.51 11.22
C SER A 82 -4.99 19.69 12.21
N LEU A 83 -4.73 19.54 13.51
CA LEU A 83 -5.71 19.76 14.56
C LEU A 83 -5.86 21.25 14.89
N GLU A 84 -4.79 22.02 14.74
CA GLU A 84 -4.80 23.48 14.88
C GLU A 84 -5.52 24.16 13.71
N HIS A 85 -5.39 23.62 12.50
CA HIS A 85 -5.94 24.18 11.25
C HIS A 85 -6.80 23.17 10.48
N PRO A 86 -7.97 22.75 11.01
CA PRO A 86 -8.83 21.75 10.37
C PRO A 86 -9.45 22.22 9.03
N GLU A 87 -9.51 23.52 8.80
CA GLU A 87 -10.04 24.13 7.58
C GLU A 87 -9.09 23.99 6.37
N LEU A 88 -7.81 23.71 6.61
CA LEU A 88 -6.78 23.68 5.57
C LEU A 88 -6.68 22.29 4.93
N THR A 89 -6.51 22.29 3.60
CA THR A 89 -6.26 21.06 2.86
C THR A 89 -4.86 20.50 3.15
N PRO A 90 -4.61 19.19 2.95
CA PRO A 90 -3.28 18.61 3.12
C PRO A 90 -2.18 19.27 2.28
N ARG A 91 -2.52 19.95 1.19
CA ARG A 91 -1.57 20.74 0.38
C ARG A 91 -1.25 22.07 1.05
N GLU A 92 -2.24 22.80 1.55
CA GLU A 92 -2.03 24.06 2.26
C GLU A 92 -1.25 23.83 3.56
N LEU A 93 -1.59 22.80 4.34
CA LEU A 93 -0.84 22.41 5.53
C LEU A 93 0.62 22.08 5.23
N SER A 94 0.91 21.53 4.05
CA SER A 94 2.30 21.26 3.65
C SER A 94 3.11 22.52 3.38
N VAL A 95 2.48 23.58 2.86
CA VAL A 95 3.11 24.87 2.63
C VAL A 95 3.33 25.58 3.96
N LEU A 96 2.31 25.59 4.82
CA LEU A 96 2.37 26.20 6.15
C LEU A 96 3.48 25.56 7.00
N LEU A 97 3.59 24.23 7.00
CA LEU A 97 4.68 23.52 7.70
C LEU A 97 6.08 23.93 7.19
N LEU A 98 6.21 24.16 5.88
CA LEU A 98 7.47 24.61 5.29
C LEU A 98 7.80 26.05 5.72
N GLU A 99 6.82 26.94 5.75
CA GLU A 99 6.99 28.33 6.15
C GLU A 99 7.37 28.46 7.62
N GLU A 100 6.64 27.79 8.52
CA GLU A 100 6.81 27.93 9.98
C GLU A 100 7.99 27.13 10.54
N SER A 101 8.14 25.88 10.11
CA SER A 101 9.11 24.95 10.71
C SER A 101 10.30 24.65 9.80
N GLN A 102 10.32 25.14 8.55
CA GLN A 102 11.35 24.83 7.55
C GLN A 102 11.48 23.31 7.28
N ILE A 103 10.42 22.54 7.54
CA ILE A 103 10.36 21.09 7.31
C ILE A 103 9.53 20.85 6.07
N PHE A 104 10.13 20.15 5.10
CA PHE A 104 9.43 19.78 3.87
C PHE A 104 8.75 18.40 4.00
N VAL A 105 7.42 18.38 3.85
CA VAL A 105 6.62 17.16 3.69
C VAL A 105 5.70 17.35 2.50
N SER A 106 5.65 16.41 1.55
CA SER A 106 4.74 16.54 0.40
C SER A 106 3.28 16.48 0.83
N GLY A 107 2.38 17.23 0.19
CA GLY A 107 0.94 17.15 0.48
C GLY A 107 0.35 15.74 0.36
N SER A 108 0.90 14.90 -0.52
CA SER A 108 0.54 13.47 -0.61
C SER A 108 0.95 12.65 0.62
N SER A 109 2.10 12.98 1.21
CA SER A 109 2.56 12.34 2.45
C SER A 109 1.73 12.82 3.63
N PHE A 110 1.38 14.12 3.66
CA PHE A 110 0.47 14.70 4.64
C PHE A 110 -0.89 13.99 4.61
N TYR A 111 -1.50 13.90 3.42
CA TYR A 111 -2.74 13.16 3.18
C TYR A 111 -2.66 11.72 3.71
N ARG A 112 -1.60 10.98 3.36
CA ARG A 112 -1.44 9.59 3.81
C ARG A 112 -1.31 9.48 5.33
N ILE A 113 -0.59 10.39 5.97
CA ILE A 113 -0.43 10.42 7.43
C ILE A 113 -1.78 10.66 8.12
N LEU A 114 -2.59 11.60 7.61
CA LEU A 114 -3.92 11.88 8.16
C LEU A 114 -4.90 10.75 7.89
N HIS A 115 -4.87 10.16 6.69
CA HIS A 115 -5.68 9.00 6.31
C HIS A 115 -5.41 7.80 7.22
N GLU A 116 -4.13 7.49 7.49
CA GLU A 116 -3.74 6.40 8.39
C GLU A 116 -4.26 6.59 9.82
N ARG A 117 -4.49 7.84 10.25
CA ARG A 117 -5.04 8.19 11.56
C ARG A 117 -6.55 8.44 11.56
N GLY A 118 -7.21 8.30 10.41
CA GLY A 118 -8.65 8.54 10.28
C GLY A 118 -9.06 10.00 10.50
N LEU A 119 -8.15 10.95 10.25
CA LEU A 119 -8.37 12.38 10.47
C LEU A 119 -8.88 13.13 9.22
N LEU A 120 -8.99 12.44 8.09
CA LEU A 120 -9.59 13.03 6.89
C LEU A 120 -11.09 12.82 6.92
N GLU A 121 -11.84 13.89 6.70
CA GLU A 121 -13.25 13.76 6.37
C GLU A 121 -13.38 12.91 5.11
N ARG A 122 -14.28 11.92 5.19
CA ARG A 122 -14.61 11.08 4.04
C ARG A 122 -15.36 11.97 3.07
N MET A 123 -14.65 12.48 2.06
CA MET A 123 -15.28 13.24 1.00
C MET A 123 -16.29 12.31 0.31
N GLU A 124 -17.58 12.58 0.48
CA GLU A 124 -18.63 12.00 -0.34
C GLU A 124 -18.33 12.46 -1.77
N HIS A 125 -17.76 11.57 -2.58
CA HIS A 125 -17.56 11.86 -3.98
C HIS A 125 -18.93 11.82 -4.66
N ASP A 126 -19.42 12.99 -5.06
CA ASP A 126 -20.50 13.05 -6.05
C ASP A 126 -19.94 12.53 -7.38
N PHE A 127 -20.19 11.25 -7.64
CA PHE A 127 -19.86 10.66 -8.93
C PHE A 127 -20.70 11.34 -10.00
N ILE A 128 -20.05 12.11 -10.86
CA ILE A 128 -20.65 12.54 -12.13
C ILE A 128 -20.60 11.31 -13.04
N PHE A 129 -21.69 10.56 -13.09
CA PHE A 129 -21.84 9.46 -14.03
C PHE A 129 -21.94 10.02 -15.44
N ALA A 130 -21.09 9.54 -16.35
CA ALA A 130 -21.27 9.80 -17.77
C ALA A 130 -22.59 9.17 -18.22
N ALA A 131 -23.37 9.89 -19.03
CA ALA A 131 -24.52 9.30 -19.69
C ALA A 131 -24.06 8.25 -20.71
N ASP A 132 -24.79 7.14 -20.83
CA ASP A 132 -24.49 6.09 -21.82
C ASP A 132 -24.60 6.60 -23.27
N GLU A 133 -25.31 7.70 -23.48
CA GLU A 133 -25.52 8.29 -24.81
C GLU A 133 -25.39 9.81 -24.77
N PHE A 134 -24.88 10.37 -25.86
CA PHE A 134 -24.88 11.82 -26.07
C PHE A 134 -26.32 12.34 -26.11
N HIS A 135 -26.57 13.47 -25.43
CA HIS A 135 -27.86 14.16 -25.49
C HIS A 135 -28.26 14.54 -26.94
N HIS A 136 -27.29 14.77 -27.81
CA HIS A 136 -27.50 15.04 -29.23
C HIS A 136 -26.77 13.99 -30.08
N LYS A 137 -27.53 13.05 -30.67
CA LYS A 137 -26.97 12.00 -31.52
C LYS A 137 -26.73 12.53 -32.93
N THR A 138 -25.49 12.42 -33.40
CA THR A 138 -25.13 12.67 -34.79
C THR A 138 -25.62 11.50 -35.67
N LYS A 139 -26.09 11.83 -36.87
CA LYS A 139 -26.56 10.90 -37.90
C LYS A 139 -25.54 10.73 -39.01
N PHE A 140 -24.64 11.69 -39.21
CA PHE A 140 -23.62 11.68 -40.24
C PHE A 140 -22.23 12.04 -39.69
N ALA A 141 -21.19 11.62 -40.41
CA ALA A 141 -19.82 12.04 -40.11
C ALA A 141 -19.71 13.58 -40.19
N ASN A 142 -18.97 14.20 -39.25
CA ASN A 142 -18.72 15.64 -39.15
C ASN A 142 -19.94 16.52 -38.79
N GLU A 143 -21.01 15.95 -38.24
CA GLU A 143 -22.16 16.72 -37.74
C GLU A 143 -21.90 17.37 -36.37
N MET A 144 -20.94 16.84 -35.60
CA MET A 144 -20.48 17.40 -34.34
C MET A 144 -18.96 17.45 -34.32
N TRP A 145 -18.43 18.61 -33.93
CA TRP A 145 -17.00 18.85 -33.80
C TRP A 145 -16.75 19.11 -32.32
N GLN A 146 -16.05 18.18 -31.66
CA GLN A 146 -15.63 18.34 -30.29
C GLN A 146 -14.14 18.67 -30.28
N THR A 147 -13.78 19.71 -29.53
CA THR A 147 -12.38 20.09 -29.33
C THR A 147 -12.02 19.77 -27.89
N ASP A 148 -11.17 18.77 -27.71
CA ASP A 148 -10.62 18.47 -26.39
C ASP A 148 -9.39 19.34 -26.15
N PHE A 149 -9.41 20.12 -25.07
CA PHE A 149 -8.25 20.89 -24.63
C PHE A 149 -7.40 20.04 -23.69
N TYR A 150 -6.22 19.62 -24.14
CA TYR A 150 -5.23 18.99 -23.28
C TYR A 150 -4.18 20.01 -22.86
N LEU A 151 -4.07 20.26 -21.55
CA LEU A 151 -3.05 21.12 -20.98
C LEU A 151 -1.87 20.25 -20.52
N PHE A 152 -0.83 20.19 -21.35
CA PHE A 152 0.41 19.50 -21.00
C PHE A 152 1.42 20.50 -20.44
N GLN A 153 1.57 20.54 -19.11
CA GLN A 153 2.64 21.30 -18.49
C GLN A 153 3.94 20.49 -18.50
N SER A 154 4.86 20.85 -19.37
CA SER A 154 6.26 20.42 -19.31
C SER A 154 7.10 21.55 -18.71
N GLN A 155 7.94 21.26 -17.72
CA GLN A 155 8.86 22.27 -17.18
C GLN A 155 9.95 22.58 -18.23
N GLY A 156 9.85 23.74 -18.89
CA GLY A 156 10.97 24.34 -19.62
C GLY A 156 10.73 24.76 -21.08
N LEU A 157 9.61 24.38 -21.71
CA LEU A 157 9.26 24.81 -23.06
C LEU A 157 7.78 25.23 -23.08
N GLY A 158 7.49 26.40 -23.65
CA GLY A 158 6.18 27.04 -23.62
C GLY A 158 5.03 26.18 -24.18
N LEU A 159 3.81 26.71 -24.05
CA LEU A 159 2.56 26.04 -24.41
C LEU A 159 2.58 25.56 -25.87
N VAL A 160 2.50 24.25 -26.08
CA VAL A 160 2.31 23.63 -27.39
C VAL A 160 0.83 23.28 -27.55
N LEU A 161 0.13 24.02 -28.42
CA LEU A 161 -1.22 23.66 -28.86
C LEU A 161 -1.08 22.74 -30.07
N SER A 162 -1.46 21.46 -29.90
CA SER A 162 -1.57 20.53 -31.03
C SER A 162 -3.04 20.38 -31.39
N LEU A 163 -3.39 20.72 -32.62
CA LEU A 163 -4.74 20.60 -33.16
C LEU A 163 -4.81 19.30 -33.96
N TYR A 164 -5.61 18.35 -33.49
CA TYR A 164 -6.01 17.18 -34.27
C TYR A 164 -7.47 17.33 -34.67
N CYS A 165 -7.74 17.19 -35.97
CA CYS A 165 -9.08 17.08 -36.52
C CYS A 165 -9.37 15.58 -36.68
N ASN A 166 -10.46 15.09 -36.07
CA ASN A 166 -11.07 13.82 -36.50
C ASN A 166 -12.04 14.11 -37.64
#